data_AF-A0A8D8B8U3-F1
#
_entry.id   AF-A0A8D8B8U3-F1
#
_cell.length_a   1.000
_cell.length_b   1.000
_cell.length_c   1.000
_cell.angle_alpha   90.00
_cell.angle_beta   90.00
_cell.angle_gamma   90.00
#
_symmetry.space_group_name_H-M   'P 1'
#
loop_
_entity.id
_entity.type
_entity.pdbx_description
1 polymer ?
#
loop_
_entity_poly.entity_id
_entity_poly.type
_entity_poly.pdbx_seq_one_letter_code
_entity_poly.pdbx_strand_id
1 'polypeptide(L)'
;GTANYDYFERRRVPYVLPFSAYGRMLTGKLHPLDAAGEGYRVFPEERFSGFFVFRQPGYLIHDPELIKQITIKDFDHFVDHSFNISPELDPFLGRSLFFES
;
A
#
# COMPACT_ATOMS: atom_id res chain seq x y z
N GLY A 1 19.15 -6.12 -11.14
CA GLY A 1 18.61 -4.82 -11.56
C GLY A 1 17.66 -4.33 -10.50
N THR A 2 17.94 -3.16 -9.91
CA THR A 2 17.15 -2.54 -8.83
C THR A 2 15.79 -2.11 -9.37
N ALA A 3 14.82 -3.01 -9.33
CA ALA A 3 13.50 -2.70 -9.86
C ALA A 3 12.73 -1.78 -8.93
N ASN A 4 12.31 -0.66 -9.51
CA ASN A 4 11.26 0.26 -9.04
C ASN A 4 11.57 1.15 -7.83
N TYR A 5 12.72 1.07 -7.16
CA TYR A 5 12.99 1.97 -6.02
C TYR A 5 13.08 3.45 -6.39
N ASP A 6 13.40 3.76 -7.64
CA ASP A 6 13.41 5.14 -8.13
C ASP A 6 12.01 5.72 -8.44
N TYR A 7 10.93 4.93 -8.34
CA TYR A 7 9.58 5.35 -8.71
C TYR A 7 9.12 6.59 -7.92
N PHE A 8 9.34 6.57 -6.60
CA PHE A 8 9.00 7.68 -5.70
C PHE A 8 10.06 8.77 -5.72
N GLU A 9 11.35 8.42 -5.89
CA GLU A 9 12.43 9.40 -6.04
C GLU A 9 12.19 10.33 -7.24
N ARG A 10 11.84 9.77 -8.41
CA ARG A 10 11.53 10.54 -9.63
C ARG A 10 10.31 11.45 -9.46
N ARG A 11 9.36 11.06 -8.60
CA ARG A 11 8.14 11.82 -8.30
C ARG A 11 8.31 12.79 -7.14
N ARG A 12 9.48 12.78 -6.48
CA ARG A 12 9.77 13.57 -5.28
C ARG A 12 8.74 13.33 -4.17
N VAL A 13 8.32 12.07 -4.03
CA VAL A 13 7.37 11.64 -2.99
C VAL A 13 8.17 10.97 -1.88
N PRO A 14 8.00 11.37 -0.60
CA PRO A 14 8.63 10.68 0.52
C PRO A 14 8.07 9.26 0.65
N TYR A 15 8.91 8.27 0.92
CA TYR A 15 8.47 6.87 0.95
C TYR A 15 9.22 6.03 1.98
N VAL A 16 8.53 5.01 2.51
CA VAL A 16 9.12 4.06 3.45
C VAL A 16 10.03 3.10 2.68
N LEU A 17 11.29 3.02 3.11
CA LEU A 17 12.24 2.10 2.50
C LEU A 17 11.86 0.63 2.80
N PRO A 18 12.08 -0.29 1.84
CA PRO A 18 11.65 -1.69 1.96
C PRO A 18 12.27 -2.44 3.15
N PHE A 19 13.39 -1.95 3.69
CA PHE A 19 14.15 -2.62 4.76
C PHE A 19 13.83 -2.10 6.17
N SER A 20 12.95 -1.10 6.33
CA SER A 20 12.51 -0.62 7.65
C SER A 20 11.29 -1.41 8.14
N ALA A 21 10.11 -0.80 8.23
CA ALA A 21 8.89 -1.44 8.72
C ALA A 21 8.44 -2.61 7.81
N TYR A 22 8.47 -2.41 6.49
CA TYR A 22 8.08 -3.44 5.52
C TYR A 22 9.07 -4.61 5.45
N GLY A 23 10.34 -4.39 5.80
CA GLY A 23 11.34 -5.47 5.87
C GLY A 23 11.04 -6.41 7.03
N ARG A 24 10.66 -5.83 8.18
CA ARG A 24 10.21 -6.60 9.35
C ARG A 24 8.91 -7.36 9.08
N MET A 25 7.99 -6.78 8.32
CA MET A 25 6.78 -7.46 7.83
C MET A 25 7.13 -8.69 6.98
N LEU A 26 8.05 -8.56 6.01
CA LEU A 26 8.46 -9.67 5.16
C LEU A 26 9.14 -10.81 5.95
N THR A 27 9.80 -10.50 7.06
CA THR A 27 10.37 -11.53 7.96
C THR A 27 9.36 -12.14 8.94
N GLY A 28 8.08 -11.75 8.87
CA GLY A 28 7.03 -12.20 9.80
C GLY A 28 7.14 -11.65 11.22
N LYS A 29 8.05 -10.69 11.46
CA LYS A 29 8.31 -10.09 12.78
C LYS A 29 7.38 -8.91 13.12
N LEU A 30 6.59 -8.47 12.16
CA LEU A 30 5.64 -7.37 12.31
C LEU A 30 4.40 -7.68 11.48
N HIS A 31 3.21 -7.51 12.06
CA HIS A 31 1.97 -7.70 11.32
C HIS A 31 1.86 -6.62 10.22
N PRO A 32 1.32 -6.91 9.02
CA PRO A 32 1.20 -5.93 7.95
C PRO A 32 0.50 -4.63 8.35
N LEU A 33 -0.53 -4.72 9.18
CA LEU A 33 -1.24 -3.55 9.70
C LEU A 33 -0.35 -2.68 10.59
N ASP A 34 0.48 -3.29 11.43
CA ASP A 34 1.41 -2.56 12.30
C ASP A 34 2.53 -1.92 11.48
N ALA A 35 3.00 -2.59 10.43
CA ALA A 35 3.97 -2.03 9.49
C ALA A 35 3.42 -0.80 8.75
N ALA A 36 2.15 -0.86 8.30
CA ALA A 36 1.47 0.28 7.71
C ALA A 36 1.31 1.43 8.71
N GLY A 37 0.95 1.13 9.97
CA GLY A 37 0.85 2.13 11.03
C GLY A 37 2.20 2.76 11.41
N GLU A 38 3.28 2.00 11.46
CA GLU A 38 4.64 2.53 11.62
C GLU A 38 5.00 3.42 10.42
N GLY A 39 4.79 2.95 9.19
CA GLY A 39 5.04 3.72 7.97
C GLY A 39 4.26 5.03 7.90
N TYR A 40 3.00 5.01 8.35
CA TYR A 40 2.15 6.19 8.44
C TYR A 40 2.76 7.26 9.33
N ARG A 41 3.30 6.85 10.49
CA ARG A 41 3.86 7.79 11.49
C ARG A 41 5.24 8.35 11.13
N VAL A 42 5.93 7.81 10.12
CA VAL A 42 7.26 8.29 9.70
C VAL A 42 7.18 9.66 9.03
N PHE A 43 6.05 9.98 8.39
CA PHE A 43 5.88 11.21 7.60
C PHE A 43 4.67 12.04 8.08
N PRO A 44 4.66 12.53 9.34
CA PRO A 44 3.48 13.16 9.93
C PRO A 44 3.09 14.49 9.26
N GLU A 45 4.04 15.19 8.66
CA GLU A 45 3.84 16.51 8.01
C GLU A 45 3.49 16.41 6.52
N GLU A 46 3.56 15.21 5.95
CA GLU A 46 3.34 14.99 4.52
C GLU A 46 1.88 14.68 4.25
N ARG A 47 1.34 15.15 3.12
CA ARG A 47 -0.07 14.86 2.76
C ARG A 47 -0.28 13.40 2.36
N PHE A 48 0.74 12.78 1.79
CA PHE A 48 0.80 11.37 1.44
C PHE A 48 2.25 10.91 1.36
N SER A 49 2.47 9.60 1.47
CA SER A 49 3.79 8.98 1.33
C SER A 49 3.71 7.68 0.54
N GLY A 50 4.83 7.26 -0.03
CA GLY A 50 4.94 6.00 -0.76
C GLY A 50 5.35 4.83 0.12
N PHE A 51 5.04 3.62 -0.33
CA PHE A 51 5.63 2.39 0.16
C PHE A 51 5.68 1.37 -0.96
N PHE A 52 6.43 0.28 -0.75
CA PHE A 52 6.43 -0.85 -1.67
C PHE A 52 5.93 -2.10 -0.99
N VAL A 53 4.95 -2.76 -1.60
CA VAL A 53 4.66 -4.17 -1.34
C VAL A 53 5.32 -4.97 -2.44
N PHE A 54 6.38 -5.70 -2.10
CA PHE A 54 7.28 -6.31 -3.08
C PHE A 54 7.83 -5.29 -4.11
N ARG A 55 7.27 -5.28 -5.33
CA ARG A 55 7.67 -4.38 -6.43
C ARG A 55 6.57 -3.40 -6.82
N GLN A 56 5.40 -3.48 -6.18
CA GLN A 56 4.25 -2.65 -6.46
C GLN A 56 4.29 -1.41 -5.56
N PRO A 57 4.28 -0.20 -6.14
CA PRO A 57 4.19 1.03 -5.37
C PRO A 57 2.77 1.17 -4.80
N GLY A 58 2.67 1.53 -3.53
CA GLY A 58 1.44 1.93 -2.86
C GLY A 58 1.59 3.31 -2.23
N TYR A 59 0.46 3.96 -1.94
CA TYR A 59 0.43 5.27 -1.28
C TYR A 59 -0.28 5.17 0.07
N LEU A 60 0.33 5.73 1.11
CA LEU A 60 -0.28 6.00 2.41
C LEU A 60 -0.78 7.46 2.39
N ILE A 61 -2.09 7.65 2.58
CA ILE A 61 -2.71 8.98 2.56
C ILE A 61 -2.85 9.48 4.00
N HIS A 62 -2.29 10.66 4.29
CA HIS A 62 -2.28 11.24 5.63
C HIS A 62 -3.26 12.41 5.79
N ASP A 63 -3.66 13.02 4.68
CA ASP A 63 -4.57 14.16 4.63
C ASP A 63 -6.04 13.70 4.60
N PRO A 64 -6.86 14.02 5.63
CA PRO A 64 -8.27 13.65 5.67
C PRO A 64 -9.11 14.20 4.51
N GLU A 65 -8.78 15.39 3.99
CA GLU A 65 -9.50 15.96 2.85
C GLU A 65 -9.18 15.19 1.57
N LEU A 66 -7.94 14.71 1.42
CA LEU A 66 -7.55 13.85 0.31
C LEU A 66 -8.22 12.47 0.41
N ILE A 67 -8.32 11.90 1.62
CA ILE A 67 -9.08 10.66 1.85
C ILE A 67 -10.53 10.86 1.41
N LYS A 68 -11.21 11.91 1.88
CA LYS A 68 -12.60 12.21 1.47
C LYS A 68 -12.72 12.38 -0.03
N GLN A 69 -11.77 13.06 -0.66
CA GLN A 69 -11.81 13.23 -2.10
C GLN A 69 -11.75 11.88 -2.82
N ILE A 70 -10.79 11.02 -2.47
CA ILE A 70 -10.62 9.69 -3.06
C ILE A 70 -11.83 8.80 -2.79
N THR A 71 -12.36 8.78 -1.57
CA THR A 71 -13.40 7.84 -1.16
C THR A 71 -14.82 8.31 -1.45
N ILE A 72 -15.01 9.56 -1.86
CA ILE A 72 -16.35 10.13 -2.15
C ILE A 72 -16.42 10.70 -3.57
N LYS A 73 -15.58 11.69 -3.89
CA LYS A 73 -15.70 12.43 -5.16
C LYS A 73 -15.15 11.62 -6.32
N ASP A 74 -13.99 11.00 -6.11
CA ASP A 74 -13.25 10.32 -7.16
C ASP A 74 -13.37 8.79 -7.05
N PHE A 75 -14.29 8.28 -6.23
CA PHE A 75 -14.43 6.85 -5.90
C PHE A 75 -14.50 5.96 -7.15
N ASP A 76 -15.19 6.42 -8.20
CA ASP A 76 -15.34 5.68 -9.46
C ASP A 76 -13.99 5.38 -10.17
N HIS A 77 -12.91 6.09 -9.81
CA HIS A 77 -11.56 5.84 -10.31
C HIS A 77 -10.74 4.89 -9.42
N PHE A 78 -11.25 4.54 -8.22
CA PHE A 78 -10.58 3.74 -7.19
C PHE A 78 -11.43 2.55 -6.75
N VAL A 79 -12.11 1.92 -7.71
CA VAL A 79 -13.03 0.79 -7.46
C VAL A 79 -12.31 -0.56 -7.30
N ASP A 80 -11.07 -0.66 -7.75
CA ASP A 80 -10.31 -1.93 -7.75
C ASP A 80 -9.81 -2.29 -6.34
N HIS A 81 -9.99 -3.56 -5.96
CA HIS A 81 -9.40 -4.10 -4.74
C HIS A 81 -7.91 -4.43 -4.93
N SER A 82 -7.10 -4.12 -3.91
CA SER A 82 -5.64 -4.29 -4.00
C SER A 82 -5.15 -5.74 -3.88
N PHE A 83 -6.01 -6.68 -3.46
CA PHE A 83 -5.65 -8.07 -3.23
C PHE A 83 -6.60 -9.01 -3.98
N ASN A 84 -6.19 -9.40 -5.18
CA ASN A 84 -6.88 -10.43 -5.94
C ASN A 84 -6.24 -11.78 -5.64
N ILE A 85 -7.02 -12.72 -5.13
CA ILE A 85 -6.55 -14.07 -4.81
C ILE A 85 -7.11 -15.00 -5.88
N SER A 86 -6.24 -15.68 -6.62
CA SER A 86 -6.70 -16.68 -7.59
C SER A 86 -7.36 -17.85 -6.87
N PRO A 87 -8.53 -18.34 -7.34
CA PRO A 87 -9.13 -19.59 -6.87
C PRO A 87 -8.21 -20.80 -6.99
N GLU A 88 -7.20 -20.75 -7.87
CA GLU A 88 -6.19 -21.80 -8.04
C GLU A 88 -5.19 -21.83 -6.87
N LEU A 89 -4.91 -20.67 -6.26
CA LEU A 89 -4.03 -20.54 -5.10
C LEU A 89 -4.76 -20.84 -3.80
N ASP A 90 -5.98 -20.32 -3.66
CA ASP A 90 -6.84 -20.58 -2.51
C ASP A 90 -8.31 -20.62 -2.97
N PRO A 91 -8.92 -21.81 -3.09
CA PRO A 91 -10.31 -21.94 -3.52
C PRO A 91 -11.34 -21.30 -2.59
N PHE A 92 -10.99 -21.08 -1.31
CA PHE A 92 -11.88 -20.46 -0.33
C PHE A 92 -11.81 -18.94 -0.42
N LEU A 93 -10.60 -18.37 -0.41
CA LEU A 93 -10.42 -16.92 -0.47
C LEU A 93 -10.63 -16.37 -1.87
N GLY A 94 -10.20 -17.09 -2.92
CA GLY A 94 -10.32 -16.63 -4.30
C GLY A 94 -11.75 -16.63 -4.86
N ARG A 95 -12.70 -17.25 -4.15
CA ARG A 95 -14.15 -17.16 -4.44
C ARG A 95 -14.89 -16.21 -3.50
N SER A 96 -14.16 -15.49 -2.67
CA SER A 96 -14.74 -14.48 -1.78
C SER A 96 -14.96 -13.20 -2.57
N LEU A 97 -16.15 -12.61 -2.46
CA LEU A 97 -16.48 -11.30 -3.05
C LEU A 97 -15.51 -10.17 -2.62
N PHE A 98 -14.73 -10.38 -1.56
CA PHE A 98 -13.73 -9.42 -1.11
C PHE A 98 -12.39 -9.51 -1.85
N PHE A 99 -12.06 -10.67 -2.44
CA PHE A 99 -10.77 -10.95 -3.10
C PHE A 99 -10.93 -11.46 -4.54
N GLU A 100 -12.16 -11.53 -5.02
CA GLU A 100 -12.54 -11.76 -6.41
C GLU A 100 -12.40 -10.47 -7.20
N SER A 101 -11.92 -10.58 -8.45
CA SER A 101 -11.64 -9.48 -9.36
C SER A 101 -12.70 -9.35 -10.44
#